data_AF-A0A1M5X7Z0-F1
#
_entry.id   AF-A0A1M5X7Z0-F1
#
_cell.length_a   1.000
_cell.length_b   1.000
_cell.length_c   1.000
_cell.angle_alpha   90.00
_cell.angle_beta   90.00
_cell.angle_gamma   90.00
#
_symmetry.space_group_name_H-M   'P 1'
#
loop_
_entity.id
_entity.type
_entity.pdbx_description
1 polymer ?
#
loop_
_entity_poly.entity_id
_entity_poly.type
_entity_poly.pdbx_seq_one_letter_code
_entity_poly.pdbx_strand_id
1 'polypeptide(L)' 'MAINVIRLPKVITKTGLSRATIYALVKAGQFPKQIKLGSRSVGWVESEIDSWLEQQLDQRG' A
#
# COMPACT_ATOMS: atom_id res chain seq x y z
N MET A 1 18.03 -7.88 -7.89
CA MET A 1 16.88 -7.38 -7.09
C MET A 1 15.89 -6.76 -8.04
N ALA A 2 14.65 -7.25 -8.07
CA ALA A 2 13.59 -6.69 -8.91
C ALA A 2 12.58 -5.99 -8.01
N ILE A 3 12.19 -4.77 -8.37
CA ILE A 3 11.14 -4.03 -7.65
C ILE A 3 9.80 -4.54 -8.18
N ASN A 4 9.00 -5.16 -7.31
CA ASN A 4 7.64 -5.55 -7.66
C ASN A 4 6.66 -4.43 -7.32
N VAL A 5 5.80 -4.09 -8.29
CA VAL A 5 4.78 -3.05 -8.13
C VAL A 5 3.40 -3.68 -8.23
N ILE A 6 2.61 -3.52 -7.17
CA ILE A 6 1.26 -4.05 -7.11
C ILE A 6 0.21 -2.95 -7.27
N ARG A 7 -0.90 -3.30 -7.91
CA ARG A 7 -2.03 -2.39 -8.20
C ARG A 7 -3.03 -2.42 -7.05
N LEU A 8 -3.90 -1.41 -6.98
CA LEU A 8 -4.89 -1.25 -5.91
C LEU A 8 -5.68 -2.54 -5.56
N PRO A 9 -6.17 -3.36 -6.52
CA PRO A 9 -6.87 -4.60 -6.17
C PRO A 9 -6.02 -5.56 -5.33
N LYS A 10 -4.75 -5.73 -5.69
CA LYS A 10 -3.81 -6.59 -4.95
C LYS A 10 -3.47 -5.99 -3.58
N VAL A 11 -3.33 -4.67 -3.48
CA VAL A 11 -3.15 -3.98 -2.19
C VAL A 11 -4.35 -4.22 -1.27
N ILE A 12 -5.58 -4.09 -1.77
CA ILE A 12 -6.81 -4.39 -1.01
C ILE A 12 -6.82 -5.84 -0.53
N THR A 13 -6.52 -6.80 -1.40
CA THR A 13 -6.47 -8.22 -1.00
C THR A 13 -5.42 -8.48 0.06
N LYS A 14 -4.27 -7.80 -0.02
CA LYS A 14 -3.13 -8.01 0.88
C LYS A 14 -3.32 -7.36 2.25
N THR A 15 -3.91 -6.17 2.29
CA THR A 15 -4.12 -5.44 3.55
C THR A 15 -5.49 -5.68 4.19
N GLY A 16 -6.45 -6.22 3.44
CA GLY A 16 -7.85 -6.33 3.86
C GLY A 16 -8.59 -4.99 3.97
N LEU A 17 -7.93 -3.87 3.62
CA LEU A 17 -8.50 -2.54 3.73
C LEU A 17 -9.34 -2.17 2.51
N SER A 18 -10.42 -1.43 2.76
CA SER A 18 -11.21 -0.85 1.66
C SER A 18 -10.37 0.17 0.87
N ARG A 19 -10.75 0.38 -0.40
CA ARG A 19 -10.18 1.45 -1.24
C ARG A 19 -10.20 2.80 -0.53
N ALA A 20 -11.33 3.16 0.09
CA ALA A 20 -11.49 4.45 0.76
C ALA A 20 -10.51 4.60 1.93
N THR A 21 -10.36 3.54 2.73
CA THR A 21 -9.42 3.50 3.86
C THR A 21 -7.98 3.66 3.38
N ILE A 22 -7.58 2.94 2.33
CA ILE A 22 -6.23 3.07 1.75
C ILE A 22 -5.95 4.52 1.36
N TYR A 23 -6.84 5.16 0.60
CA TYR A 23 -6.65 6.56 0.20
C TYR A 23 -6.67 7.54 1.38
N ALA A 24 -7.48 7.27 2.41
CA ALA A 24 -7.50 8.07 3.63
C ALA A 24 -6.16 7.99 4.38
N LEU A 25 -5.60 6.79 4.54
CA LEU A 25 -4.31 6.58 5.18
C LEU A 25 -3.16 7.16 4.34
N VAL A 26 -3.21 7.05 3.01
CA VAL A 26 -2.25 7.72 2.11
C VAL A 26 -2.31 9.23 2.29
N LYS A 27 -3.50 9.83 2.37
CA LYS A 27 -3.68 11.26 2.63
C LYS A 27 -3.17 11.66 4.03
N ALA A 28 -3.34 10.80 5.02
CA ALA A 28 -2.84 11.01 6.37
C ALA A 28 -1.33 10.76 6.52
N GLY A 29 -0.64 10.26 5.48
CA GLY A 29 0.78 9.89 5.55
C GLY A 29 1.04 8.63 6.37
N GLN A 30 0.01 7.83 6.64
CA GLN A 30 0.04 6.61 7.45
C GLN A 30 0.07 5.33 6.61
N PHE A 31 0.24 5.46 5.30
CA PHE A 31 0.31 4.34 4.35
C PHE A 31 1.38 4.61 3.29
N PRO A 32 2.02 3.56 2.73
CA PRO A 32 2.99 3.73 1.66
C PRO A 32 2.47 4.58 0.50
N LYS A 33 3.33 5.46 -0.02
CA LYS A 33 2.95 6.38 -1.10
C LYS A 33 2.81 5.62 -2.41
N GLN A 34 1.76 5.93 -3.15
CA GLN A 34 1.58 5.36 -4.48
C GLN A 34 2.58 5.97 -5.48
N ILE A 35 3.12 5.12 -6.36
CA ILE A 35 3.92 5.53 -7.51
C ILE A 35 3.03 5.65 -8.75
N LYS A 36 3.28 6.69 -9.55
CA LYS A 36 2.62 6.87 -10.85
C LYS A 36 3.27 5.93 -11.86
N LEU A 37 2.49 5.01 -12.44
CA LEU A 37 2.91 4.12 -13.53
C LEU A 37 2.51 4.67 -14.91
N GLY A 38 1.73 5.75 -14.94
CA GLY A 38 1.23 6.38 -16.15
C GLY A 38 0.17 7.43 -15.82
N SER A 39 -0.49 7.97 -16.86
CA SER A 39 -1.42 9.09 -16.75
C SER A 39 -2.63 8.82 -15.83
N ARG A 40 -3.13 7.57 -15.83
CA ARG A 40 -4.29 7.14 -15.01
C ARG A 40 -3.98 5.93 -14.14
N SER A 41 -2.70 5.54 -14.03
CA SER A 41 -2.30 4.29 -13.40
C SER A 41 -1.37 4.57 -12.23
N VAL A 42 -1.73 4.04 -11.05
CA VAL A 42 -0.91 4.11 -9.82
C VAL A 42 -0.72 2.73 -9.18
N GLY A 43 0.44 2.49 -8.61
CA GLY A 43 0.77 1.25 -7.90
C GLY A 43 1.54 1.53 -6.63
N TRP A 44 1.85 0.48 -5.89
CA TRP A 44 2.66 0.52 -4.67
C TRP A 44 3.78 -0.48 -4.78
N VAL A 45 4.93 -0.15 -4.21
CA VAL A 45 6.03 -1.10 -4.08
C VAL A 45 5.59 -2.18 -3.09
N GLU A 46 5.63 -3.44 -3.51
CA GLU A 46 5.10 -4.54 -2.69
C GLU A 46 5.81 -4.64 -1.33
N SER A 47 7.14 -4.49 -1.31
CA SER A 47 7.91 -4.55 -0.07
C SER A 47 7.56 -3.43 0.92
N GLU A 48 7.15 -2.25 0.44
CA GLU A 48 6.69 -1.18 1.34
C GLU A 48 5.33 -1.52 1.98
N ILE A 49 4.45 -2.21 1.25
CA ILE A 49 3.18 -2.71 1.80
C ILE A 49 3.45 -3.80 2.84
N ASP A 50 4.40 -4.71 2.57
CA ASP A 50 4.81 -5.75 3.51
C ASP A 50 5.37 -5.13 4.80
N SER A 51 6.32 -4.21 4.70
CA SER A 51 6.87 -3.51 5.87
C SER A 51 5.81 -2.71 6.64
N TRP A 52 4.83 -2.13 5.95
CA TRP A 52 3.72 -1.46 6.63
C TRP A 52 2.85 -2.44 7.41
N LEU A 53 2.57 -3.63 6.86
CA LEU A 53 1.82 -4.67 7.58
C LEU A 53 2.59 -5.18 8.81
N GLU A 54 3.89 -5.37 8.70
CA GLU A 54 4.76 -5.71 9.84
C GLU A 54 4.67 -4.65 10.94
N GLN A 55 4.73 -3.36 10.60
CA GLN A 55 4.54 -2.28 11.56
C GLN A 55 3.15 -2.30 12.24
N GLN A 56 2.09 -2.67 11.50
CA GLN A 56 0.75 -2.82 12.08
C GLN A 56 0.66 -4.02 13.03
N LEU A 57 1.39 -5.10 12.74
CA LEU A 57 1.50 -6.26 13.63
C LEU A 57 2.26 -5.91 14.91
N ASP A 58 3.34 -5.14 14.80
CA ASP A 58 4.12 -4.70 15.96
C ASP A 58 3.31 -3.77 16.88
N GLN A 59 2.47 -2.90 16.31
CA GLN A 59 1.56 -2.03 17.08
C GLN A 59 0.43 -2.77 17.79
N ARG A 60 0.20 -4.05 17.47
CA ARG A 60 -0.79 -4.89 18.16
C ARG A 60 -0.27 -5.40 19.52
N GLY A 61 1.04 -5.40 19.74
CA GLY A 61 1.71 -5.80 20.99
C GLY A 61 2.02 -4.62 21.90
#